data_AF-A0A956INZ3-F1
#
_entry.id   AF-A0A956INZ3-F1
#
_cell.length_a   1.000
_cell.length_b   1.000
_cell.length_c   1.000
_cell.angle_alpha   90.00
_cell.angle_beta   90.00
_cell.angle_gamma   90.00
#
_symmetry.space_group_name_H-M   'P 1'
#
loop_
_entity.id
_entity.type
_entity.pdbx_description
1 polymer ?
#
loop_
_entity_poly.entity_id
_entity_poly.type
_entity_poly.pdbx_seq_one_letter_code
_entity_poly.pdbx_strand_id
1 'polypeptide(L)'
;NALVAAGRPAATRDLWTQQFGSWAPAARVAALNAARSTFSSLADAALAAHRGLITAEQRELDTWLRARAEALCGRVVQVQTDLFGNAPRLPRWQTLDEPAARLAAYATDGANAPASRREADGVLRLYEKRHKDLAARADARVLDPIPLGLLMLVPSGSTGGVR
;
A
#
# COMPACT_ATOMS: atom_id res chain seq x y z
N ASN A 1 -17.46 -34.72 -35.20
CA ASN A 1 -18.05 -33.67 -34.33
C ASN A 1 -19.54 -33.61 -34.54
N ALA A 2 -20.30 -34.36 -33.75
CA ALA A 2 -21.76 -34.19 -33.70
C ALA A 2 -22.04 -32.96 -32.84
N LEU A 3 -22.51 -31.88 -33.48
CA LEU A 3 -23.06 -30.72 -32.79
C LEU A 3 -24.34 -31.18 -32.06
N VAL A 4 -24.44 -30.85 -30.77
CA VAL A 4 -25.66 -31.11 -30.00
C VAL A 4 -26.81 -30.34 -30.65
N ALA A 5 -27.87 -31.03 -31.06
CA ALA A 5 -29.06 -30.40 -31.61
C ALA A 5 -29.69 -29.47 -30.56
N ALA A 6 -30.01 -28.24 -30.95
CA ALA A 6 -30.61 -27.24 -30.07
C ALA A 6 -31.87 -27.79 -29.39
N GLY A 7 -31.99 -27.60 -28.07
CA GLY A 7 -33.18 -27.99 -27.29
C GLY A 7 -33.25 -29.46 -26.86
N ARG A 8 -32.25 -30.31 -27.17
CA ARG A 8 -32.15 -31.66 -26.59
C ARG A 8 -31.20 -31.67 -25.38
N PRO A 9 -31.55 -32.37 -24.28
CA PRO A 9 -30.61 -32.58 -23.19
C PRO A 9 -29.37 -33.30 -23.73
N ALA A 10 -28.22 -32.66 -23.63
CA ALA A 10 -26.95 -33.27 -23.98
C ALA A 10 -26.61 -34.32 -22.92
N ALA A 11 -26.14 -35.49 -23.36
CA ALA A 11 -25.50 -36.41 -22.44
C ALA A 11 -24.30 -35.69 -21.80
N THR A 12 -24.35 -35.48 -20.48
CA THR A 12 -23.29 -34.76 -19.74
C THR A 12 -22.02 -35.60 -19.61
N ARG A 13 -22.14 -36.92 -19.82
CA ARG A 13 -21.03 -37.86 -19.86
C ARG A 13 -20.09 -37.49 -21.01
N ASP A 14 -18.82 -37.26 -20.67
CA ASP A 14 -17.73 -36.91 -21.59
C ASP A 14 -17.91 -35.61 -22.39
N LEU A 15 -18.95 -34.81 -22.09
CA LEU A 15 -19.25 -33.55 -22.78
C LEU A 15 -18.04 -32.60 -22.73
N TRP A 16 -17.37 -32.51 -21.58
CA TRP A 16 -16.16 -31.71 -21.43
C TRP A 16 -15.07 -32.15 -22.40
N THR A 17 -14.72 -33.43 -22.39
CA THR A 17 -13.65 -33.98 -23.24
C THR A 17 -13.96 -33.81 -24.71
N GLN A 18 -15.22 -33.98 -25.11
CA GLN A 18 -15.65 -33.92 -26.51
C GLN A 18 -15.76 -32.50 -27.05
N GLN A 19 -16.28 -31.56 -26.25
CA GLN A 19 -16.63 -30.21 -26.75
C GLN A 19 -15.62 -29.13 -26.35
N PHE A 20 -14.93 -29.29 -25.22
CA PHE A 20 -14.19 -28.20 -24.58
C PHE A 20 -12.73 -28.53 -24.30
N GLY A 21 -12.39 -29.79 -23.99
CA GLY A 21 -11.07 -30.18 -23.50
C GLY A 21 -9.92 -29.84 -24.44
N SER A 22 -10.15 -29.87 -25.76
CA SER A 22 -9.12 -29.58 -26.77
C SER A 22 -8.73 -28.10 -26.86
N TRP A 23 -9.63 -27.16 -26.53
CA TRP A 23 -9.38 -25.72 -26.67
C TRP A 23 -9.38 -24.96 -25.35
N ALA A 24 -10.06 -25.47 -24.32
CA ALA A 24 -10.23 -24.78 -23.03
C ALA A 24 -8.90 -24.37 -22.37
N PRO A 25 -7.83 -25.18 -22.36
CA PRO A 25 -6.55 -24.75 -21.81
C PRO A 25 -5.97 -23.52 -22.52
N ALA A 26 -5.99 -23.51 -23.85
CA ALA A 26 -5.49 -22.38 -24.66
C ALA A 26 -6.35 -21.13 -24.47
N ALA A 27 -7.68 -21.27 -24.45
CA ALA A 27 -8.59 -20.15 -24.20
C ALA A 27 -8.41 -19.56 -22.79
N ARG A 28 -8.16 -20.39 -21.77
CA ARG A 28 -7.86 -19.92 -20.41
C ARG A 28 -6.58 -19.08 -20.38
N VAL A 29 -5.52 -19.52 -21.06
CA VAL A 29 -4.26 -18.76 -21.16
C VAL A 29 -4.49 -17.44 -21.89
N ALA A 30 -5.20 -17.46 -23.02
CA ALA A 30 -5.51 -16.26 -23.79
C ALA A 30 -6.33 -15.25 -22.96
N ALA A 31 -7.36 -15.72 -22.24
CA ALA A 31 -8.18 -14.88 -21.38
C ALA A 31 -7.37 -14.25 -20.23
N LEU A 32 -6.48 -15.01 -19.59
CA LEU A 32 -5.60 -14.48 -18.55
C LEU A 32 -4.64 -13.41 -19.09
N ASN A 33 -4.06 -13.62 -20.27
CA ASN A 33 -3.18 -12.64 -20.89
C ASN A 33 -3.95 -11.37 -21.28
N ALA A 34 -5.13 -11.51 -21.84
CA ALA A 34 -6.00 -10.38 -22.17
C ALA A 34 -6.40 -9.60 -20.89
N ALA A 35 -6.77 -10.30 -19.82
CA ALA A 35 -7.07 -9.68 -18.53
C ALA A 35 -5.86 -8.92 -17.98
N ARG A 36 -4.66 -9.54 -17.91
CA ARG A 36 -3.42 -8.87 -17.48
C ARG A 36 -3.16 -7.61 -18.30
N SER A 37 -3.24 -7.71 -19.62
CA SER A 37 -2.98 -6.58 -20.53
C SER A 37 -3.99 -5.45 -20.36
N THR A 38 -5.25 -5.79 -20.07
CA THR A 38 -6.32 -4.79 -19.92
C THR A 38 -6.19 -4.07 -18.58
N PHE A 39 -5.94 -4.83 -17.52
CA PHE A 39 -5.88 -4.29 -16.16
C PHE A 39 -4.53 -3.69 -15.78
N SER A 40 -3.45 -3.93 -16.51
CA SER A 40 -2.12 -3.40 -16.18
C SER A 40 -2.12 -1.88 -16.09
N SER A 41 -2.62 -1.19 -17.11
CA SER A 41 -2.68 0.29 -17.14
C SER A 41 -3.50 0.87 -15.98
N LEU A 42 -4.64 0.24 -15.66
CA LEU A 42 -5.48 0.65 -14.54
C LEU A 42 -4.77 0.42 -13.20
N ALA A 43 -4.11 -0.73 -13.05
CA ALA A 43 -3.37 -1.08 -11.84
C ALA A 43 -2.16 -0.17 -11.62
N ASP A 44 -1.43 0.18 -12.69
CA ASP A 44 -0.29 1.10 -12.64
C ASP A 44 -0.72 2.50 -12.22
N ALA A 45 -1.80 3.02 -12.81
CA ALA A 45 -2.35 4.33 -12.45
C ALA A 45 -2.83 4.36 -10.98
N ALA A 46 -3.53 3.31 -10.54
CA ALA A 46 -3.98 3.18 -9.17
C ALA A 46 -2.81 3.10 -8.17
N LEU A 47 -1.77 2.33 -8.51
CA LEU A 47 -0.57 2.18 -7.67
C LEU A 47 0.22 3.50 -7.58
N ALA A 48 0.33 4.23 -8.69
CA ALA A 48 0.96 5.56 -8.70
C ALA A 48 0.19 6.56 -7.82
N ALA A 49 -1.15 6.59 -7.94
CA ALA A 49 -1.99 7.44 -7.10
C ALA A 49 -1.85 7.08 -5.61
N HIS A 50 -1.87 5.79 -5.28
CA HIS A 50 -1.69 5.31 -3.90
C HIS A 50 -0.33 5.71 -3.31
N ARG A 51 0.76 5.54 -4.07
CA ARG A 51 2.11 5.98 -3.67
C ARG A 51 2.17 7.49 -3.43
N GLY A 52 1.47 8.26 -4.26
CA GLY A 52 1.33 9.71 -4.09
C GLY A 52 0.65 10.08 -2.77
N LEU A 53 -0.46 9.41 -2.45
CA LEU A 53 -1.17 9.61 -1.18
C LEU A 53 -0.31 9.26 0.03
N ILE A 54 0.36 8.10 0.02
CA ILE A 54 1.26 7.70 1.11
C ILE A 54 2.39 8.70 1.30
N THR A 55 2.99 9.18 0.21
CA THR A 55 4.05 10.19 0.27
C THR A 55 3.56 11.52 0.86
N ALA A 56 2.34 11.95 0.50
CA ALA A 56 1.73 13.14 1.08
C ALA A 56 1.47 12.96 2.59
N GLU A 57 0.85 11.85 2.99
CA GLU A 57 0.59 11.54 4.41
C GLU A 57 1.88 11.46 5.24
N GLN A 58 2.98 10.90 4.69
CA GLN A 58 4.28 10.88 5.34
C GLN A 58 4.82 12.31 5.59
N ARG A 59 4.77 13.18 4.58
CA ARG A 59 5.22 14.58 4.73
C ARG A 59 4.39 15.36 5.75
N GLU A 60 3.08 15.11 5.78
CA GLU A 60 2.18 15.70 6.78
C GLU A 60 2.54 15.22 8.19
N LEU A 61 2.80 13.92 8.36
CA LEU A 61 3.22 13.34 9.64
C LEU A 61 4.55 13.93 10.12
N ASP A 62 5.54 14.07 9.24
CA ASP A 62 6.84 14.66 9.55
C ASP A 62 6.72 16.15 9.93
N THR A 63 5.86 16.88 9.20
CA THR A 63 5.57 18.29 9.48
C THR A 63 4.89 18.44 10.83
N TRP A 64 3.91 17.59 11.12
CA TRP A 64 3.24 17.55 12.42
C TRP A 64 4.22 17.24 13.55
N LEU A 65 5.09 16.23 13.37
CA LEU A 65 6.08 15.86 14.38
C LEU A 65 7.05 17.02 14.67
N ARG A 66 7.54 17.69 13.61
CA ARG A 66 8.41 18.87 13.74
C ARG A 66 7.72 19.98 14.54
N ALA A 67 6.47 20.31 14.21
CA ALA A 67 5.70 21.33 14.92
C ALA A 67 5.50 20.96 16.40
N ARG A 68 5.24 19.69 16.70
CA ARG A 68 5.12 19.20 18.09
C ARG A 68 6.44 19.23 18.84
N ALA A 69 7.54 18.87 18.20
CA ALA A 69 8.87 18.99 18.79
C ALA A 69 9.23 20.45 19.08
N GLU A 70 8.93 21.39 18.19
CA GLU A 70 9.16 22.82 18.45
C GLU A 70 8.26 23.35 19.58
N ALA A 71 6.99 22.94 19.64
CA ALA A 71 6.08 23.37 20.71
C ALA A 71 6.51 22.86 22.10
N LEU A 72 7.06 21.64 22.20
CA LEU A 72 7.44 21.02 23.46
C LEU A 72 8.89 21.31 23.88
N CYS A 73 9.81 21.27 22.93
CA CYS A 73 11.25 21.41 23.17
C CYS A 73 11.78 22.79 22.80
N GLY A 74 10.94 23.70 22.28
CA GLY A 74 11.37 24.98 21.76
C GLY A 74 12.20 24.87 20.48
N ARG A 75 12.82 25.97 20.07
CA ARG A 75 13.73 26.01 18.92
C ARG A 75 15.03 25.28 19.22
N VAL A 76 15.63 24.70 18.18
CA VAL A 76 16.98 24.11 18.29
C VAL A 76 17.97 25.22 18.60
N VAL A 77 18.82 24.99 19.60
CA VAL A 77 19.91 25.89 19.98
C VAL A 77 21.18 25.37 19.34
N GLN A 78 21.75 26.18 18.44
CA GLN A 78 23.07 25.92 17.87
C GLN A 78 24.12 26.29 18.92
N VAL A 79 24.91 25.31 19.34
CA VAL A 79 25.99 25.53 20.31
C VAL A 79 27.15 26.20 19.59
N GLN A 80 27.28 27.51 19.76
CA GLN A 80 28.49 28.22 19.35
C GLN A 80 29.53 28.11 20.46
N THR A 81 30.73 27.67 20.12
CA THR A 81 31.87 27.70 21.03
C THR A 81 32.31 29.15 21.22
N ASP A 82 32.49 29.56 22.48
CA ASP A 82 33.16 30.82 22.83
C ASP A 82 34.56 30.88 22.17
N LEU A 83 35.05 32.11 21.92
CA LEU A 83 36.41 32.41 21.50
C LEU A 83 37.48 31.75 22.38
N PHE A 84 37.14 31.45 23.65
CA PHE A 84 38.00 30.73 24.60
C PHE A 84 37.75 29.22 24.68
N GLY A 85 36.94 28.63 23.79
CA GLY A 85 36.69 27.19 23.76
C GLY A 85 35.62 26.70 24.74
N ASN A 86 34.98 27.59 25.51
CA ASN A 86 33.97 27.21 26.48
C ASN A 86 32.59 27.10 25.81
N ALA A 87 32.07 25.88 25.68
CA ALA A 87 30.71 25.64 25.24
C ALA A 87 29.79 25.38 26.44
N PRO A 88 28.62 26.04 26.54
CA PRO A 88 27.66 25.70 27.57
C PRO A 88 27.17 24.26 27.37
N ARG A 89 27.11 23.49 28.47
CA ARG A 89 26.61 22.11 28.44
C ARG A 89 25.08 22.13 28.42
N LEU A 90 24.51 22.13 27.21
CA LEU A 90 23.06 22.07 27.01
C LEU A 90 22.54 20.62 27.03
N PRO A 91 21.29 20.39 27.47
CA PRO A 91 20.61 19.11 27.31
C PRO A 91 20.51 18.70 25.84
N ARG A 92 20.59 17.38 25.57
CA ARG A 92 20.57 16.85 24.19
C ARG A 92 19.34 17.26 23.39
N TRP A 93 18.17 17.37 24.02
CA TRP A 93 16.93 17.74 23.33
C TRP A 93 16.92 19.18 22.79
N GLN A 94 17.79 20.06 23.32
CA GLN A 94 17.96 21.43 22.84
C GLN A 94 18.84 21.53 21.59
N THR A 95 19.76 20.59 21.42
CA THR A 95 20.81 20.67 20.38
C THR A 95 20.62 19.69 19.23
N LEU A 96 19.84 18.62 19.43
CA LEU A 96 19.50 17.68 18.36
C LEU A 96 18.59 18.37 17.33
N ASP A 97 18.82 18.12 16.05
CA ASP A 97 17.97 18.65 14.96
C ASP A 97 16.76 17.75 14.65
N GLU A 98 16.94 16.43 14.77
CA GLU A 98 15.92 15.45 14.39
C GLU A 98 14.74 15.46 15.39
N PRO A 99 13.50 15.78 14.96
CA PRO A 99 12.36 15.96 15.86
C PRO A 99 12.06 14.75 16.78
N ALA A 100 12.16 13.52 16.28
CA ALA A 100 11.91 12.32 17.06
C ALA A 100 12.97 12.14 18.16
N ALA A 101 14.26 12.23 17.80
CA ALA A 101 15.35 12.12 18.76
C ALA A 101 15.29 13.24 19.83
N ARG A 102 14.89 14.45 19.45
CA ARG A 102 14.67 15.56 20.40
C ARG A 102 13.61 15.23 21.43
N LEU A 103 12.43 14.79 20.97
CA LEU A 103 11.32 14.42 21.85
C LEU A 103 11.69 13.25 22.76
N ALA A 104 12.49 12.30 22.27
CA ALA A 104 12.92 11.14 23.05
C ALA A 104 13.90 11.56 24.17
N ALA A 105 14.85 12.45 23.84
CA ALA A 105 15.74 13.05 24.83
C ALA A 105 14.96 13.92 25.84
N TYR A 106 13.93 14.66 25.40
CA TYR A 106 13.10 15.49 26.28
C TYR A 106 12.27 14.65 27.25
N ALA A 107 11.69 13.53 26.79
CA ALA A 107 10.88 12.63 27.59
C ALA A 107 11.69 11.91 28.70
N THR A 108 12.98 11.69 28.47
CA THR A 108 13.86 10.95 29.39
C THR A 108 14.65 11.85 30.34
N ASP A 109 14.76 13.15 30.04
CA ASP A 109 15.46 14.12 30.88
C ASP A 109 14.69 14.42 32.18
N GLY A 110 15.22 14.00 33.33
CA GLY A 110 14.61 14.16 34.64
C GLY A 110 14.45 15.62 35.10
N ALA A 111 15.12 16.58 34.47
CA ALA A 111 14.96 18.00 34.76
C ALA A 111 13.62 18.57 34.25
N ASN A 112 12.96 17.88 33.29
CA ASN A 112 11.68 18.31 32.74
C ASN A 112 10.49 17.88 33.61
N ALA A 113 9.45 18.72 33.62
CA ALA A 113 8.21 18.44 34.36
C ALA A 113 7.60 17.09 33.95
N PRO A 114 7.14 16.25 34.91
CA PRO A 114 6.60 14.92 34.60
C PRO A 114 5.47 14.91 33.57
N ALA A 115 4.60 15.93 33.58
CA ALA A 115 3.52 16.07 32.61
C ALA A 115 4.06 16.26 31.18
N SER A 116 5.00 17.18 30.99
CA SER A 116 5.61 17.46 29.68
C SER A 116 6.40 16.26 29.14
N ARG A 117 7.04 15.49 30.02
CA ARG A 117 7.74 14.25 29.63
C ARG A 117 6.77 13.20 29.10
N ARG A 118 5.65 12.99 29.79
CA ARG A 118 4.59 12.06 29.37
C ARG A 118 3.94 12.49 28.06
N GLU A 119 3.79 13.81 27.86
CA GLU A 119 3.25 14.35 26.61
C GLU A 119 4.21 14.07 25.42
N ALA A 120 5.51 14.34 25.58
CA ALA A 120 6.51 14.06 24.54
C ALA A 120 6.56 12.56 24.19
N ASP A 121 6.54 11.69 25.19
CA ASP A 121 6.46 10.23 25.05
C ASP A 121 5.15 9.79 24.35
N GLY A 122 4.02 10.44 24.66
CA GLY A 122 2.75 10.22 23.96
C GLY A 122 2.79 10.61 22.48
N VAL A 123 3.41 11.76 22.16
CA VAL A 123 3.62 12.20 20.77
C VAL A 123 4.46 11.19 20.00
N LEU A 124 5.56 10.69 20.58
CA LEU A 124 6.41 9.69 19.94
C LEU A 124 5.67 8.38 19.67
N ARG A 125 4.94 7.84 20.64
CA ARG A 125 4.14 6.62 20.41
C ARG A 125 3.12 6.79 19.30
N LEU A 126 2.47 7.96 19.22
CA LEU A 126 1.51 8.25 18.16
C LEU A 126 2.21 8.32 16.79
N TYR A 127 3.35 9.02 16.71
CA TYR A 127 4.18 9.08 15.52
C TYR A 127 4.61 7.70 15.05
N GLU A 128 5.21 6.89 15.91
CA GLU A 128 5.70 5.55 15.59
C GLU A 128 4.57 4.64 15.12
N LYS A 129 3.42 4.68 15.81
CA LYS A 129 2.23 3.92 15.41
C LYS A 129 1.78 4.32 14.01
N ARG A 130 1.67 5.63 13.72
CA ARG A 130 1.23 6.11 12.41
C ARG A 130 2.25 5.84 11.32
N HIS A 131 3.53 6.01 11.62
CA HIS A 131 4.62 5.71 10.69
C HIS A 131 4.63 4.22 10.29
N LYS A 132 4.43 3.31 11.26
CA LYS A 132 4.32 1.87 11.00
C LYS A 132 3.09 1.53 10.15
N ASP A 133 1.96 2.15 10.41
CA ASP A 133 0.73 2.00 9.62
C ASP A 133 0.95 2.45 8.16
N LEU A 134 1.58 3.61 7.96
CA LEU A 134 1.93 4.10 6.63
C LEU A 134 2.91 3.16 5.90
N ALA A 135 3.92 2.64 6.60
CA ALA A 135 4.85 1.68 6.03
C ALA A 135 4.16 0.38 5.59
N ALA A 136 3.21 -0.13 6.39
CA ALA A 136 2.42 -1.30 6.03
C ALA A 136 1.53 -1.05 4.80
N ARG A 137 0.92 0.14 4.70
CA ARG A 137 0.11 0.55 3.54
C ARG A 137 0.94 0.82 2.29
N ALA A 138 2.22 1.17 2.44
CA ALA A 138 3.11 1.43 1.31
C ALA A 138 3.44 0.18 0.48
N ASP A 139 3.35 -1.02 1.07
CA ASP A 139 3.58 -2.32 0.40
C ASP A 139 2.41 -2.77 -0.49
N ALA A 140 1.76 -1.82 -1.17
CA ALA A 140 0.73 -2.13 -2.14
C ALA A 140 1.36 -2.73 -3.40
N ARG A 141 0.81 -3.86 -3.85
CA ARG A 141 1.25 -4.58 -5.04
C ARG A 141 0.08 -4.93 -5.95
N VAL A 142 0.35 -4.94 -7.25
CA VAL A 142 -0.56 -5.49 -8.23
C VAL A 142 -0.55 -7.02 -8.10
N LEU A 143 -1.73 -7.63 -8.03
CA LEU A 143 -1.87 -9.08 -7.99
C LEU A 143 -2.21 -9.61 -9.39
N ASP A 144 -1.73 -10.82 -9.66
CA ASP A 144 -2.09 -11.52 -10.89
C ASP A 144 -3.60 -11.84 -10.90
N PRO A 145 -4.28 -11.69 -12.06
CA PRO A 145 -5.67 -12.09 -12.20
C PRO A 145 -5.87 -13.57 -11.88
N ILE A 146 -6.87 -13.87 -11.05
CA ILE A 146 -7.25 -15.23 -10.68
C ILE A 146 -8.44 -15.66 -11.54
N PRO A 147 -8.34 -16.76 -12.31
CA PRO A 147 -9.46 -17.24 -13.12
C PRO A 147 -10.54 -17.87 -12.23
N LEU A 148 -11.78 -17.41 -12.37
CA LEU A 148 -12.93 -17.96 -11.64
C LEU A 148 -13.54 -19.19 -12.32
N GLY A 149 -13.45 -19.27 -13.65
CA GLY A 149 -14.01 -20.36 -14.43
C GLY A 149 -13.99 -20.07 -15.93
N LEU A 150 -14.56 -20.98 -16.71
CA LEU A 150 -14.78 -20.83 -18.15
C LEU A 150 -16.28 -20.90 -18.42
N LEU A 151 -16.81 -19.90 -19.12
CA LEU A 151 -18.18 -19.95 -19.62
C LEU A 151 -18.22 -20.88 -20.84
N MET A 152 -18.96 -21.98 -20.73
CA MET A 152 -19.10 -22.98 -21.78
C MET A 152 -20.43 -22.78 -22.50
N LEU A 153 -20.37 -22.30 -23.74
CA LEU A 153 -21.54 -22.16 -24.60
C LEU A 153 -21.52 -23.26 -25.66
N VAL A 154 -22.53 -24.12 -25.66
CA VAL A 154 -22.76 -25.06 -26.76
C VAL A 154 -23.55 -24.31 -27.83
N PRO A 155 -23.05 -24.21 -29.08
CA PRO A 155 -23.79 -23.55 -30.15
C PRO A 155 -25.16 -24.22 -30.32
N SER A 156 -26.22 -23.43 -30.27
CA SER A 156 -27.53 -23.89 -30.73
C SER A 156 -27.42 -24.03 -32.24
N GLY A 157 -27.57 -25.26 -32.76
CA GLY A 157 -27.46 -25.52 -34.20
C GLY A 157 -28.23 -24.47 -35.00
N SER A 158 -27.54 -23.82 -35.93
CA SER A 158 -28.13 -22.87 -36.87
C SER A 158 -29.28 -23.55 -37.59
N THR A 159 -30.52 -23.24 -37.25
CA THR A 159 -31.65 -23.48 -38.14
C THR A 159 -31.39 -22.68 -39.42
N GLY A 160 -31.21 -23.40 -40.52
CA GLY A 160 -30.60 -22.91 -41.75
C GLY A 160 -31.13 -21.57 -42.25
N GLY A 161 -30.20 -20.67 -42.56
CA GLY A 161 -30.42 -19.63 -43.55
C GLY A 161 -30.27 -20.25 -44.94
N VAL A 162 -31.37 -20.73 -45.51
CA VAL A 162 -31.50 -20.78 -46.97
C VAL A 162 -31.97 -19.41 -47.40
N ARG A 163 -31.13 -18.69 -48.13
CA ARG A 163 -31.51 -17.83 -49.24
C ARG A 163 -30.29 -17.53 -50.10
#